data_AF-A0A8B7TJB3-F1
#
_entry.id   AF-A0A8B7TJB3-F1
#
_cell.length_a   1.000
_cell.length_b   1.000
_cell.length_c   1.000
_cell.angle_alpha   90.00
_cell.angle_beta   90.00
_cell.angle_gamma   90.00
#
_symmetry.space_group_name_H-M   'P 1'
#
loop_
_entity.id
_entity.type
_entity.pdbx_description
1 polymer ?
#
loop_
_entity_poly.entity_id
_entity_poly.type
_entity_poly.pdbx_seq_one_letter_code
_entity_poly.pdbx_strand_id
1 'polypeptide(L)'
;MEGRVQRRWAPQPGATIDLALQDLGATTILGPYCTRPPGAMLVLWQLEGHTGVRVEDIRGFAWSVSARGLEKAQQQLQEEVRQVSGQLLEERKKRETHEALARRLQKRVLLLTKERDGMRAILGSYDSELTQAEYSPQLTRRLREAEDMVQKVHAHSTEMEAQLSQALEELGGQKQRADTLEMELKMLKSQPSCAEPSFPFCREEVDSLRLKVEELERERSRLEQENTTLEMQLERRALQGDYDQSKTKVLHMTLNPTSVAKQRQREERDRLQEECERLRGLLLTLERSSSVPTDLEAVAGLPSSKEVAELRKQVESAELKNQRLKEVFQSKIQEFRKACYTLTGYQVDVTTEGQYRLTSQYAEHKADCLVFKATGPSGSKMQLLETEFSRSVPELIELHLLQQDSIPAFLSSLTLELFSRQTTA
;
A
#
# COMPACT_ATOMS: atom_id res chain seq x y z
N MET A 1 -58.13 43.58 27.58
CA MET A 1 -57.52 44.65 26.76
C MET A 1 -57.13 44.01 25.43
N GLU A 2 -57.57 44.65 24.33
CA GLU A 2 -57.07 44.65 22.94
C GLU A 2 -56.23 43.43 22.47
N GLY A 3 -56.47 42.74 21.35
CA GLY A 3 -57.36 42.93 20.20
C GLY A 3 -56.81 42.10 19.02
N ARG A 4 -57.68 41.29 18.38
CA ARG A 4 -57.64 40.68 17.02
C ARG A 4 -56.43 39.78 16.62
N VAL A 5 -56.53 38.44 16.45
CA VAL A 5 -57.34 37.60 15.50
C VAL A 5 -56.77 37.69 14.05
N GLN A 6 -56.46 36.65 13.26
CA GLN A 6 -57.05 35.31 12.95
C GLN A 6 -55.95 34.44 12.24
N ARG A 7 -55.61 33.17 12.62
CA ARG A 7 -56.24 31.86 12.30
C ARG A 7 -56.43 31.59 10.79
N ARG A 8 -56.04 30.46 10.15
CA ARG A 8 -56.13 28.99 10.45
C ARG A 8 -55.21 28.21 9.47
N TRP A 9 -54.36 27.25 9.89
CA TRP A 9 -54.60 25.81 10.16
C TRP A 9 -54.68 24.88 8.92
N ALA A 10 -53.66 24.03 8.78
CA ALA A 10 -53.68 22.68 8.16
C ALA A 10 -54.62 21.73 8.99
N PRO A 11 -54.97 20.46 8.61
CA PRO A 11 -54.13 19.44 7.96
C PRO A 11 -54.88 18.40 7.06
N GLN A 12 -54.21 17.27 6.82
CA GLN A 12 -54.44 16.11 5.91
C GLN A 12 -55.68 15.19 6.19
N PRO A 13 -55.72 13.89 5.77
CA PRO A 13 -56.27 13.36 4.50
C PRO A 13 -57.36 12.25 4.72
N GLY A 14 -57.96 11.73 3.63
CA GLY A 14 -58.47 10.35 3.58
C GLY A 14 -59.99 10.10 3.42
N ALA A 15 -60.30 9.41 2.32
CA ALA A 15 -61.31 8.35 2.12
C ALA A 15 -62.82 8.64 1.91
N THR A 16 -63.35 7.89 0.91
CA THR A 16 -64.65 7.18 0.81
C THR A 16 -65.72 7.67 -0.19
N ILE A 17 -65.74 6.96 -1.32
CA ILE A 17 -66.82 6.36 -2.15
C ILE A 17 -68.30 6.63 -1.80
N ASP A 18 -69.10 7.00 -2.80
CA ASP A 18 -70.42 6.41 -3.21
C ASP A 18 -70.87 7.07 -4.54
N LEU A 19 -70.97 6.40 -5.69
CA LEU A 19 -71.97 5.42 -6.21
C LEU A 19 -73.37 5.98 -6.55
N ALA A 20 -73.71 5.90 -7.86
CA ALA A 20 -75.02 5.74 -8.52
C ALA A 20 -75.01 6.51 -9.86
N LEU A 21 -75.42 6.01 -11.04
CA LEU A 21 -76.24 4.85 -11.38
C LEU A 21 -76.00 4.48 -12.87
N GLN A 22 -76.10 3.18 -13.10
CA GLN A 22 -76.01 2.39 -14.33
C GLN A 22 -77.20 2.54 -15.30
N ASP A 23 -77.10 1.79 -16.41
CA ASP A 23 -78.13 1.25 -17.32
C ASP A 23 -78.33 2.00 -18.65
N LEU A 24 -78.33 1.42 -19.86
CA LEU A 24 -78.26 0.06 -20.46
C LEU A 24 -77.66 0.29 -21.88
N GLY A 25 -77.01 -0.61 -22.61
CA GLY A 25 -77.17 -2.05 -22.79
C GLY A 25 -76.92 -2.36 -24.27
N ALA A 26 -76.05 -3.35 -24.51
CA ALA A 26 -76.00 -4.25 -25.67
C ALA A 26 -75.90 -3.71 -27.11
N THR A 27 -74.68 -3.83 -27.63
CA THR A 27 -74.31 -4.15 -29.01
C THR A 27 -74.96 -5.46 -29.46
N THR A 28 -75.60 -5.50 -30.65
CA THR A 28 -75.63 -6.71 -31.50
C THR A 28 -75.76 -6.33 -32.98
N ILE A 29 -74.73 -6.78 -33.68
CA ILE A 29 -74.47 -7.00 -35.10
C ILE A 29 -75.72 -7.42 -35.92
N LEU A 30 -75.85 -6.88 -37.15
CA LEU A 30 -76.17 -7.63 -38.38
C LEU A 30 -75.91 -6.76 -39.62
N GLY A 31 -75.16 -7.33 -40.58
CA GLY A 31 -74.63 -6.67 -41.78
C GLY A 31 -75.64 -6.47 -42.93
N PRO A 32 -75.16 -6.01 -44.11
CA PRO A 32 -76.03 -5.53 -45.18
C PRO A 32 -76.44 -6.64 -46.14
N TYR A 33 -77.74 -6.74 -46.44
CA TYR A 33 -78.24 -7.09 -47.77
C TYR A 33 -79.49 -6.26 -48.07
N CYS A 34 -79.42 -5.57 -49.22
CA CYS A 34 -80.53 -5.14 -50.08
C CYS A 34 -81.67 -4.30 -49.48
N THR A 35 -81.76 -3.02 -49.89
CA THR A 35 -82.67 -2.55 -50.97
C THR A 35 -82.84 -1.02 -50.88
N ARG A 36 -82.74 -0.37 -52.04
CA ARG A 36 -83.19 1.02 -52.27
C ARG A 36 -84.68 1.14 -51.92
N PRO A 37 -85.12 2.28 -51.36
CA PRO A 37 -86.37 2.90 -51.77
C PRO A 37 -86.11 4.29 -52.43
N PRO A 38 -86.85 4.62 -53.49
CA PRO A 38 -86.78 5.92 -54.16
C PRO A 38 -87.62 6.94 -53.37
N GLY A 39 -87.01 8.02 -52.90
CA GLY A 39 -87.78 9.07 -52.20
C GLY A 39 -86.97 10.17 -51.51
N ALA A 40 -85.68 9.98 -51.28
CA ALA A 40 -84.86 10.98 -50.59
C ALA A 40 -84.29 12.08 -51.51
N MET A 41 -84.64 12.09 -52.80
CA MET A 41 -84.12 13.08 -53.76
C MET A 41 -85.01 14.34 -53.88
N LEU A 42 -86.17 14.38 -53.21
CA LEU A 42 -87.11 15.51 -53.31
C LEU A 42 -87.06 16.50 -52.14
N VAL A 43 -86.33 16.21 -51.05
CA VAL A 43 -86.21 17.14 -49.91
C VAL A 43 -84.91 17.95 -49.97
N LEU A 44 -83.92 17.53 -50.79
CA LEU A 44 -82.66 18.26 -50.95
C LEU A 44 -82.74 19.43 -51.94
N TRP A 45 -83.76 19.50 -52.80
CA TRP A 45 -83.95 20.61 -53.75
C TRP A 45 -84.72 21.81 -53.19
N GLN A 46 -85.29 21.71 -51.97
CA GLN A 46 -86.06 22.81 -51.38
C GLN A 46 -85.27 23.66 -50.37
N LEU A 47 -83.98 23.39 -50.17
CA LEU A 47 -83.09 24.13 -49.26
C LEU A 47 -81.87 24.78 -49.96
N GLU A 48 -81.70 24.61 -51.26
CA GLU A 48 -80.65 25.32 -52.03
C GLU A 48 -81.01 26.78 -52.36
N GLY A 49 -82.22 27.23 -52.01
CA GLY A 49 -82.73 28.56 -52.33
C GLY A 49 -82.50 29.66 -51.30
N HIS A 50 -82.02 29.38 -50.08
CA HIS A 50 -81.97 30.41 -49.02
C HIS A 50 -80.69 30.53 -48.19
N THR A 51 -79.65 29.76 -48.47
CA THR A 51 -78.31 30.04 -47.95
C THR A 51 -77.31 29.67 -49.03
N GLY A 52 -76.72 30.67 -49.70
CA GLY A 52 -75.74 30.49 -50.77
C GLY A 52 -74.42 29.89 -50.28
N VAL A 53 -74.43 28.63 -49.84
CA VAL A 53 -73.27 27.86 -49.41
C VAL A 53 -73.24 26.58 -50.21
N ARG A 54 -72.21 26.38 -51.04
CA ARG A 54 -72.06 25.17 -51.86
C ARG A 54 -71.66 24.00 -50.95
N VAL A 55 -72.10 22.79 -51.26
CA VAL A 55 -71.72 21.55 -50.52
C VAL A 55 -70.19 21.36 -50.45
N GLU A 56 -69.46 21.86 -51.45
CA GLU A 56 -67.99 21.93 -51.47
C GLU A 56 -67.42 22.84 -50.37
N ASP A 57 -68.08 23.96 -50.05
CA ASP A 57 -67.67 24.87 -48.98
C ASP A 57 -67.84 24.23 -47.60
N ILE A 58 -68.91 23.44 -47.41
CA ILE A 58 -69.16 22.71 -46.16
C ILE A 58 -68.12 21.60 -45.97
N ARG A 59 -67.75 20.88 -47.03
CA ARG A 59 -66.67 19.87 -46.99
C ARG A 59 -65.30 20.50 -46.74
N GLY A 60 -64.98 21.60 -47.42
CA GLY A 60 -63.75 22.36 -47.19
C GLY A 60 -63.66 22.91 -45.76
N PHE A 61 -64.77 23.39 -45.22
CA PHE A 61 -64.84 23.84 -43.83
C PHE A 61 -64.63 22.69 -42.84
N ALA A 62 -65.28 21.54 -43.03
CA ALA A 62 -65.09 20.35 -42.21
C ALA A 62 -63.63 19.82 -42.24
N TRP A 63 -63.01 19.81 -43.42
CA TRP A 63 -61.60 19.42 -43.57
C TRP A 63 -60.66 20.40 -42.89
N SER A 64 -60.90 21.70 -43.00
CA SER A 64 -60.09 22.72 -42.30
C SER A 64 -60.22 22.63 -40.78
N VAL A 65 -61.39 22.27 -40.26
CA VAL A 65 -61.60 22.04 -38.81
C VAL A 65 -60.89 20.77 -38.36
N SER A 66 -60.94 19.69 -39.14
CA SER A 66 -60.22 18.44 -38.84
C SER A 66 -58.70 18.61 -38.91
N ALA A 67 -58.19 19.34 -39.91
CA ALA A 67 -56.75 19.64 -40.05
C ALA A 67 -56.24 20.46 -38.85
N ARG A 68 -56.98 21.50 -38.43
CA ARG A 68 -56.66 22.27 -37.22
C ARG A 68 -56.73 21.44 -35.95
N GLY A 69 -57.63 20.45 -35.88
CA GLY A 69 -57.69 19.51 -34.76
C GLY A 69 -56.45 18.61 -34.68
N LEU A 70 -56.01 18.08 -35.83
CA LEU A 70 -54.80 17.27 -35.95
C LEU A 70 -53.53 18.08 -35.66
N GLU A 71 -53.42 19.32 -36.14
CA GLU A 71 -52.29 20.22 -35.85
C GLU A 71 -52.18 20.50 -34.34
N LYS A 72 -53.30 20.73 -33.66
CA LYS A 72 -53.33 20.91 -32.19
C LYS A 72 -52.90 19.65 -31.46
N ALA A 73 -53.36 18.47 -31.89
CA ALA A 73 -52.96 17.20 -31.31
C ALA A 73 -51.46 16.92 -31.54
N GLN A 74 -50.94 17.24 -32.73
CA GLN A 74 -49.51 17.13 -33.04
C GLN A 74 -48.67 18.05 -32.16
N GLN A 75 -49.10 19.31 -31.94
CA GLN A 75 -48.43 20.24 -31.05
C GLN A 75 -48.43 19.76 -29.59
N GLN A 76 -49.57 19.23 -29.12
CA GLN A 76 -49.67 18.65 -27.77
C GLN A 76 -48.73 17.46 -27.58
N LEU A 77 -48.70 16.52 -28.53
CA LEU A 77 -47.77 15.39 -28.50
C LEU A 77 -46.31 15.84 -28.57
N GLN A 78 -45.98 16.87 -29.35
CA GLN A 78 -44.63 17.44 -29.38
C GLN A 78 -44.23 18.05 -28.03
N GLU A 79 -45.14 18.75 -27.37
CA GLU A 79 -44.91 19.34 -26.04
C GLU A 79 -44.73 18.25 -24.98
N GLU A 80 -45.55 17.19 -25.01
CA GLU A 80 -45.43 16.04 -24.11
C GLU A 80 -44.11 15.28 -24.33
N VAL A 81 -43.73 15.02 -25.58
CA VAL A 81 -42.43 14.40 -25.91
C VAL A 81 -41.28 15.27 -25.41
N ARG A 82 -41.38 16.59 -25.52
CA ARG A 82 -40.37 17.53 -25.01
C ARG A 82 -40.29 17.47 -23.48
N GLN A 83 -41.42 17.40 -22.79
CA GLN A 83 -41.49 17.30 -21.32
C GLN A 83 -40.91 15.97 -20.83
N VAL A 84 -41.30 14.85 -21.41
CA VAL A 84 -40.79 13.51 -21.07
C VAL A 84 -39.30 13.41 -21.37
N SER A 85 -38.84 13.98 -22.49
CA SER A 85 -37.40 14.02 -22.82
C SER A 85 -36.60 14.85 -21.81
N GLY A 86 -37.17 15.95 -21.31
CA GLY A 86 -36.58 16.75 -20.23
C GLY A 86 -36.47 15.98 -18.92
N GLN A 87 -37.55 15.31 -18.50
CA GLN A 87 -37.57 14.48 -17.28
C GLN A 87 -36.57 13.32 -17.37
N LEU A 88 -36.49 12.64 -18.51
CA LEU A 88 -35.53 11.56 -18.73
C LEU A 88 -34.08 12.05 -18.61
N LEU A 89 -33.79 13.28 -19.06
CA LEU A 89 -32.46 13.87 -18.99
C LEU A 89 -32.10 14.28 -17.55
N GLU A 90 -33.06 14.77 -16.78
CA GLU A 90 -32.90 15.04 -15.34
C GLU A 90 -32.65 13.76 -14.55
N GLU A 91 -33.41 12.69 -14.80
CA GLU A 91 -33.21 11.39 -14.15
C GLU A 91 -31.86 10.76 -14.52
N ARG A 92 -31.41 10.91 -15.77
CA ARG A 92 -30.05 10.49 -16.17
C ARG A 92 -28.97 11.23 -15.39
N LYS A 93 -29.09 12.56 -15.24
CA LYS A 93 -28.14 13.35 -14.44
C LYS A 93 -28.14 12.94 -12.97
N LYS A 94 -29.30 12.72 -12.37
CA LYS A 94 -29.40 12.22 -10.99
C LYS A 94 -28.71 10.87 -10.86
N ARG A 95 -29.00 9.94 -11.77
CA ARG A 95 -28.35 8.61 -11.81
C ARG A 95 -26.83 8.71 -11.90
N GLU A 96 -26.29 9.55 -12.78
CA GLU A 96 -24.83 9.76 -12.90
C GLU A 96 -24.22 10.27 -11.59
N THR A 97 -24.89 11.20 -10.89
CA THR A 97 -24.40 11.71 -9.59
C THR A 97 -24.44 10.64 -8.50
N HIS A 98 -25.48 9.80 -8.46
CA HIS A 98 -25.59 8.69 -7.53
C HIS A 98 -24.57 7.59 -7.82
N GLU A 99 -24.34 7.25 -9.09
CA GLU A 99 -23.30 6.29 -9.49
C GLU A 99 -21.88 6.80 -9.14
N ALA A 100 -21.63 8.11 -9.29
CA ALA A 100 -20.37 8.72 -8.86
C ALA A 100 -20.19 8.65 -7.33
N LEU A 101 -21.25 8.90 -6.56
CA LEU A 101 -21.24 8.75 -5.10
C LEU A 101 -21.01 7.30 -4.68
N ALA A 102 -21.71 6.35 -5.29
CA ALA A 102 -21.56 4.91 -5.02
C ALA A 102 -20.11 4.46 -5.26
N ARG A 103 -19.49 4.87 -6.38
CA ARG A 103 -18.07 4.59 -6.66
C ARG A 103 -17.12 5.17 -5.60
N ARG A 104 -17.41 6.37 -5.07
CA ARG A 104 -16.61 6.99 -3.99
C ARG A 104 -16.75 6.23 -2.68
N LEU A 105 -17.97 5.86 -2.31
CA LEU A 105 -18.24 5.07 -1.10
C LEU A 105 -17.60 3.69 -1.19
N GLN A 106 -17.68 3.01 -2.33
CA GLN A 106 -17.03 1.71 -2.55
C GLN A 106 -15.50 1.79 -2.38
N LYS A 107 -14.86 2.84 -2.90
CA LYS A 107 -13.42 3.08 -2.66
C LYS A 107 -13.10 3.29 -1.18
N ARG A 108 -13.93 4.04 -0.46
CA ARG A 108 -13.76 4.27 0.98
C ARG A 108 -13.92 3.00 1.79
N VAL A 109 -14.92 2.17 1.47
CA VAL A 109 -15.13 0.86 2.10
C VAL A 109 -13.91 -0.04 1.89
N LEU A 110 -13.36 -0.10 0.68
CA LEU A 110 -12.15 -0.87 0.41
C LEU A 110 -10.96 -0.43 1.27
N LEU A 111 -10.74 0.88 1.41
CA LEU A 111 -9.66 1.42 2.24
C LEU A 111 -9.85 1.08 3.72
N LEU A 112 -11.05 1.31 4.26
CA LEU A 112 -11.38 0.97 5.65
C LEU A 112 -11.26 -0.54 5.92
N THR A 113 -11.61 -1.37 4.94
CA THR A 113 -11.47 -2.84 5.02
C THR A 113 -9.98 -3.22 5.15
N LYS A 114 -9.10 -2.60 4.34
CA LYS A 114 -7.66 -2.81 4.43
C LYS A 114 -7.08 -2.32 5.75
N GLU A 115 -7.52 -1.16 6.24
CA GLU A 115 -7.11 -0.64 7.55
C GLU A 115 -7.53 -1.57 8.69
N ARG A 116 -8.78 -2.05 8.67
CA ARG A 116 -9.29 -3.04 9.62
C ARG A 116 -8.45 -4.32 9.61
N ASP A 117 -8.16 -4.86 8.42
CA ASP A 117 -7.41 -6.10 8.30
C ASP A 117 -5.95 -5.92 8.74
N GLY A 118 -5.36 -4.75 8.48
CA GLY A 118 -4.05 -4.37 9.01
C GLY A 118 -4.03 -4.29 10.54
N MET A 119 -5.02 -3.62 11.14
CA MET A 119 -5.16 -3.57 12.61
C MET A 119 -5.37 -4.97 13.22
N ARG A 120 -6.18 -5.83 12.58
CA ARG A 120 -6.38 -7.23 13.01
C ARG A 120 -5.08 -8.04 12.95
N ALA A 121 -4.28 -7.87 11.90
CA ALA A 121 -2.99 -8.55 11.77
C ALA A 121 -2.00 -8.12 12.87
N ILE A 122 -1.95 -6.82 13.16
CA ILE A 122 -1.13 -6.26 14.26
C ILE A 122 -1.59 -6.82 15.61
N LEU A 123 -2.90 -6.86 15.87
CA LEU A 123 -3.43 -7.46 17.10
C LEU A 123 -3.08 -8.96 17.18
N GLY A 124 -3.23 -9.70 16.08
CA GLY A 124 -2.85 -11.10 16.01
C GLY A 124 -1.36 -11.36 16.28
N SER A 125 -0.46 -10.45 15.87
CA SER A 125 0.96 -10.54 16.24
C SER A 125 1.17 -10.29 17.73
N TYR A 126 0.50 -9.28 18.30
CA TYR A 126 0.54 -9.07 19.75
C TYR A 126 -0.05 -10.24 20.55
N ASP A 127 -1.14 -10.86 20.11
CA ASP A 127 -1.72 -12.04 20.76
C ASP A 127 -0.77 -13.26 20.70
N SER A 128 -0.06 -13.41 19.59
CA SER A 128 0.99 -14.44 19.41
C SER A 128 2.20 -14.18 20.30
N GLU A 129 2.54 -12.92 20.56
CA GLU A 129 3.62 -12.50 21.48
C GLU A 129 3.16 -12.53 22.95
N LEU A 130 1.87 -12.27 23.23
CA LEU A 130 1.26 -12.24 24.55
C LEU A 130 1.04 -13.63 25.14
N THR A 131 0.80 -14.63 24.30
CA THR A 131 0.79 -16.04 24.73
C THR A 131 2.16 -16.52 25.22
N GLN A 132 3.23 -15.74 25.01
CA GLN A 132 4.57 -16.01 25.54
C GLN A 132 4.97 -15.21 26.79
N ALA A 133 4.22 -14.19 27.24
CA ALA A 133 4.64 -13.38 28.38
C ALA A 133 3.48 -12.84 29.23
N GLU A 134 3.33 -13.39 30.43
CA GLU A 134 2.47 -12.88 31.50
C GLU A 134 2.92 -11.48 31.93
N TYR A 135 2.07 -10.44 31.86
CA TYR A 135 2.08 -9.30 32.80
C TYR A 135 0.83 -8.38 32.63
N SER A 136 0.05 -8.26 33.72
CA SER A 136 -0.74 -7.09 34.17
C SER A 136 -2.23 -6.87 33.76
N PRO A 137 -3.12 -6.59 34.75
CA PRO A 137 -4.53 -6.22 34.55
C PRO A 137 -4.77 -4.88 33.83
N GLN A 138 -3.75 -4.04 33.68
CA GLN A 138 -3.84 -2.81 32.86
C GLN A 138 -3.97 -3.14 31.37
N LEU A 139 -3.38 -4.24 30.92
CA LEU A 139 -3.52 -4.73 29.56
C LEU A 139 -4.94 -5.22 29.28
N THR A 140 -5.55 -5.94 30.23
CA THR A 140 -6.95 -6.38 30.13
C THR A 140 -7.92 -5.21 30.01
N ARG A 141 -7.64 -4.08 30.66
CA ARG A 141 -8.48 -2.87 30.53
C ARG A 141 -8.35 -2.23 29.15
N ARG A 142 -7.12 -2.11 28.62
CA ARG A 142 -6.90 -1.58 27.27
C ARG A 142 -7.45 -2.51 26.18
N LEU A 143 -7.41 -3.82 26.43
CA LEU A 143 -8.02 -4.83 25.56
C LEU A 143 -9.54 -4.64 25.50
N ARG A 144 -10.22 -4.51 26.63
CA ARG A 144 -11.67 -4.24 26.66
C ARG A 144 -12.04 -2.92 25.98
N GLU A 145 -11.30 -1.85 26.24
CA GLU A 145 -11.56 -0.55 25.59
C GLU A 145 -11.38 -0.64 24.06
N ALA A 146 -10.41 -1.44 23.58
CA ALA A 146 -10.23 -1.71 22.16
C ALA A 146 -11.32 -2.62 21.58
N GLU A 147 -11.74 -3.65 22.31
CA GLU A 147 -12.86 -4.54 21.94
C GLU A 147 -14.17 -3.75 21.80
N ASP A 148 -14.47 -2.85 22.74
CA ASP A 148 -15.65 -1.98 22.67
C ASP A 148 -15.63 -1.09 21.43
N MET A 149 -14.46 -0.57 21.04
CA MET A 149 -14.32 0.23 19.83
C MET A 149 -14.48 -0.61 18.57
N VAL A 150 -13.96 -1.84 18.55
CA VAL A 150 -14.16 -2.78 17.45
C VAL A 150 -15.64 -3.16 17.31
N GLN A 151 -16.33 -3.41 18.42
CA GLN A 151 -17.77 -3.69 18.41
C GLN A 151 -18.59 -2.50 17.87
N LYS A 152 -18.24 -1.27 18.26
CA LYS A 152 -18.90 -0.05 17.72
C LYS A 152 -18.67 0.10 16.21
N VAL A 153 -17.44 -0.14 15.74
CA VAL A 153 -17.13 -0.08 14.30
C VAL A 153 -17.86 -1.20 13.55
N HIS A 154 -17.97 -2.39 14.14
CA HIS A 154 -18.70 -3.50 13.55
C HIS A 154 -20.20 -3.18 13.43
N ALA A 155 -20.83 -2.67 14.49
CA ALA A 155 -22.24 -2.24 14.47
C ALA A 155 -22.51 -1.15 13.43
N HIS A 156 -21.59 -0.19 13.27
CA HIS A 156 -21.69 0.81 12.22
C HIS A 156 -21.51 0.20 10.81
N SER A 157 -20.64 -0.79 10.65
CA SER A 157 -20.47 -1.51 9.37
C SER A 157 -21.76 -2.24 8.99
N THR A 158 -22.38 -2.95 9.93
CA THR A 158 -23.64 -3.68 9.68
C THR A 158 -24.80 -2.74 9.35
N GLU A 159 -24.86 -1.58 10.01
CA GLU A 159 -25.86 -0.54 9.69
C GLU A 159 -25.66 0.02 8.27
N MET A 160 -24.41 0.33 7.89
CA MET A 160 -24.10 0.81 6.55
C MET A 160 -24.34 -0.25 5.46
N GLU A 161 -24.10 -1.53 5.77
CA GLU A 161 -24.43 -2.65 4.89
C GLU A 161 -25.95 -2.79 4.71
N ALA A 162 -26.74 -2.62 5.76
CA ALA A 162 -28.20 -2.61 5.67
C ALA A 162 -28.72 -1.45 4.80
N GLN A 163 -28.15 -0.24 4.98
CA GLN A 163 -28.49 0.93 4.16
C GLN A 163 -28.12 0.73 2.68
N LEU A 164 -27.00 0.07 2.38
CA LEU A 164 -26.63 -0.29 1.02
C LEU A 164 -27.60 -1.29 0.40
N SER A 165 -28.00 -2.33 1.14
CA SER A 165 -28.99 -3.30 0.66
C SER A 165 -30.33 -2.63 0.36
N GLN A 166 -30.80 -1.73 1.23
CA GLN A 166 -32.03 -0.96 0.98
C GLN A 166 -31.93 -0.12 -0.30
N ALA A 167 -30.81 0.59 -0.50
CA ALA A 167 -30.61 1.39 -1.71
C ALA A 167 -30.57 0.54 -2.99
N LEU A 168 -30.04 -0.68 -2.93
CA LEU A 168 -30.03 -1.62 -4.06
C LEU A 168 -31.44 -2.12 -4.40
N GLU A 169 -32.28 -2.38 -3.41
CA GLU A 169 -33.69 -2.76 -3.62
C GLU A 169 -34.48 -1.60 -4.26
N GLU A 170 -34.29 -0.37 -3.77
CA GLU A 170 -34.90 0.84 -4.34
C GLU A 170 -34.48 1.06 -5.81
N LEU A 171 -33.18 0.87 -6.12
CA LEU A 171 -32.67 0.93 -7.48
C LEU A 171 -33.29 -0.16 -8.37
N GLY A 172 -33.45 -1.38 -7.85
CA GLY A 172 -34.13 -2.47 -8.53
C GLY A 172 -35.57 -2.12 -8.89
N GLY A 173 -36.32 -1.54 -7.95
CA GLY A 173 -37.68 -1.05 -8.17
C GLY A 173 -37.76 0.07 -9.21
N GLN A 174 -36.82 1.03 -9.19
CA GLN A 174 -36.73 2.08 -10.20
C GLN A 174 -36.44 1.53 -11.59
N LYS A 175 -35.55 0.54 -11.71
CA LYS A 175 -35.24 -0.13 -12.98
C LYS A 175 -36.47 -0.81 -13.58
N GLN A 176 -37.22 -1.55 -12.76
CA GLN A 176 -38.46 -2.19 -13.21
C GLN A 176 -39.48 -1.16 -13.74
N ARG A 177 -39.61 0.00 -13.07
CA ARG A 177 -40.47 1.10 -13.56
C ARG A 177 -39.98 1.69 -14.88
N ALA A 178 -38.67 1.82 -15.06
CA ALA A 178 -38.10 2.27 -16.34
C ALA A 178 -38.40 1.26 -17.47
N ASP A 179 -38.24 -0.04 -17.21
CA ASP A 179 -38.51 -1.11 -18.17
C ASP A 179 -40.01 -1.14 -18.57
N THR A 180 -40.93 -0.90 -17.63
CA THR A 180 -42.37 -0.80 -17.93
C THR A 180 -42.69 0.40 -18.82
N LEU A 181 -42.08 1.57 -18.55
CA LEU A 181 -42.26 2.77 -19.38
C LEU A 181 -41.66 2.60 -20.78
N GLU A 182 -40.52 1.89 -20.89
CA GLU A 182 -39.94 1.53 -22.19
C GLU A 182 -40.86 0.60 -23.00
N MET A 183 -41.54 -0.34 -22.33
CA MET A 183 -42.49 -1.23 -22.96
C MET A 183 -43.74 -0.47 -23.44
N GLU A 184 -44.26 0.46 -22.65
CA GLU A 184 -45.37 1.36 -23.04
C GLU A 184 -44.99 2.23 -24.24
N LEU A 185 -43.76 2.78 -24.27
CA LEU A 185 -43.26 3.52 -25.43
C LEU A 185 -43.13 2.64 -26.69
N LYS A 186 -42.73 1.37 -26.54
CA LYS A 186 -42.69 0.43 -27.68
C LYS A 186 -44.10 0.10 -28.18
N MET A 187 -45.07 -0.03 -27.29
CA MET A 187 -46.48 -0.27 -27.64
C MET A 187 -47.13 0.94 -28.33
N LEU A 188 -46.79 2.15 -27.90
CA LEU A 188 -47.22 3.39 -28.56
C LEU A 188 -46.55 3.58 -29.94
N LYS A 189 -45.30 3.12 -30.10
CA LYS A 189 -44.60 3.12 -31.41
C LYS A 189 -45.08 2.04 -32.38
N SER A 190 -45.65 0.93 -31.90
CA SER A 190 -46.16 -0.16 -32.76
C SER A 190 -47.61 0.06 -33.20
N GLN A 191 -48.23 1.18 -32.85
CA GLN A 191 -49.54 1.58 -33.38
C GLN A 191 -49.39 2.01 -34.86
N PRO A 192 -50.07 1.35 -35.82
CA PRO A 192 -49.96 1.73 -37.23
C PRO A 192 -50.72 3.04 -37.46
N SER A 193 -49.98 4.14 -37.59
CA SER A 193 -50.49 5.36 -38.22
C SER A 193 -50.79 5.05 -39.68
N CYS A 194 -52.08 5.04 -40.03
CA CYS A 194 -52.57 4.96 -41.40
C CYS A 194 -52.08 6.17 -42.22
N ALA A 195 -50.96 6.01 -42.93
CA ALA A 195 -50.57 6.87 -44.04
C ALA A 195 -49.77 6.04 -45.05
N GLU A 196 -50.29 5.96 -46.27
CA GLU A 196 -49.72 5.25 -47.41
C GLU A 196 -48.34 5.76 -47.86
N PRO A 197 -47.55 4.93 -48.58
CA PRO A 197 -46.25 5.31 -49.12
C PRO A 197 -46.43 6.04 -50.46
N SER A 198 -45.95 7.27 -50.53
CA SER A 198 -45.74 7.95 -51.81
C SER A 198 -44.57 8.89 -51.60
N PHE A 199 -43.40 8.58 -52.15
CA PHE A 199 -42.34 9.50 -52.64
C PHE A 199 -41.05 8.70 -52.96
N PRO A 200 -40.80 8.35 -54.24
CA PRO A 200 -39.55 7.69 -54.67
C PRO A 200 -38.28 8.53 -54.46
N PHE A 201 -38.43 9.86 -54.43
CA PHE A 201 -37.32 10.81 -54.23
C PHE A 201 -36.68 10.67 -52.84
N CYS A 202 -37.45 10.28 -51.82
CA CYS A 202 -36.93 10.02 -50.49
C CYS A 202 -36.11 8.72 -50.41
N ARG A 203 -36.27 7.77 -51.35
CA ARG A 203 -35.55 6.50 -51.29
C ARG A 203 -34.09 6.64 -51.72
N GLU A 204 -33.83 7.35 -52.81
CA GLU A 204 -32.46 7.63 -53.29
C GLU A 204 -31.71 8.54 -52.32
N GLU A 205 -32.38 9.54 -51.74
CA GLU A 205 -31.80 10.40 -50.71
C GLU A 205 -31.49 9.59 -49.44
N VAL A 206 -32.39 8.70 -49.00
CA VAL A 206 -32.16 7.78 -47.87
C VAL A 206 -31.02 6.81 -48.17
N ASP A 207 -30.92 6.27 -49.39
CA ASP A 207 -29.84 5.37 -49.77
C ASP A 207 -28.49 6.11 -49.85
N SER A 208 -28.47 7.38 -50.31
CA SER A 208 -27.28 8.24 -50.28
C SER A 208 -26.83 8.58 -48.86
N LEU A 209 -27.77 8.88 -47.97
CA LEU A 209 -27.49 9.14 -46.55
C LEU A 209 -27.00 7.88 -45.85
N ARG A 210 -27.53 6.69 -46.19
CA ARG A 210 -27.04 5.40 -45.68
C ARG A 210 -25.60 5.15 -46.09
N LEU A 211 -25.26 5.34 -47.37
CA LEU A 211 -23.88 5.23 -47.84
C LEU A 211 -22.96 6.23 -47.12
N LYS A 212 -23.44 7.46 -46.87
CA LYS A 212 -22.65 8.45 -46.14
C LYS A 212 -22.46 8.08 -44.66
N VAL A 213 -23.48 7.51 -44.01
CA VAL A 213 -23.37 6.98 -42.65
C VAL A 213 -22.33 5.87 -42.61
N GLU A 214 -22.37 4.91 -43.54
CA GLU A 214 -21.38 3.83 -43.58
C GLU A 214 -19.96 4.35 -43.87
N GLU A 215 -19.79 5.37 -44.70
CA GLU A 215 -18.49 6.01 -44.93
C GLU A 215 -17.97 6.67 -43.66
N LEU A 216 -18.81 7.44 -42.97
CA LEU A 216 -18.47 8.09 -41.71
C LEU A 216 -18.17 7.07 -40.59
N GLU A 217 -18.86 5.94 -40.56
CA GLU A 217 -18.58 4.84 -39.63
C GLU A 217 -17.21 4.18 -39.90
N ARG A 218 -16.84 4.02 -41.17
CA ARG A 218 -15.50 3.52 -41.56
C ARG A 218 -14.41 4.53 -41.20
N GLU A 219 -14.63 5.82 -41.46
CA GLU A 219 -13.69 6.87 -41.06
C GLU A 219 -13.54 6.97 -39.55
N ARG A 220 -14.64 6.90 -38.81
CA ARG A 220 -14.64 6.85 -37.35
C ARG A 220 -13.83 5.66 -36.84
N SER A 221 -14.06 4.47 -37.39
CA SER A 221 -13.33 3.26 -37.01
C SER A 221 -11.83 3.38 -37.30
N ARG A 222 -11.45 3.99 -38.44
CA ARG A 222 -10.05 4.27 -38.79
C ARG A 222 -9.42 5.24 -37.78
N LEU A 223 -10.10 6.34 -37.48
CA LEU A 223 -9.63 7.34 -36.52
C LEU A 223 -9.53 6.78 -35.10
N GLU A 224 -10.45 5.90 -34.69
CA GLU A 224 -10.38 5.20 -33.41
C GLU A 224 -9.15 4.29 -33.34
N GLN A 225 -8.86 3.53 -34.40
CA GLN A 225 -7.63 2.73 -34.48
C GLN A 225 -6.38 3.59 -34.42
N GLU A 226 -6.30 4.66 -35.22
CA GLU A 226 -5.18 5.60 -35.18
C GLU A 226 -5.00 6.21 -33.79
N ASN A 227 -6.09 6.63 -33.15
CA ASN A 227 -6.05 7.19 -31.80
C ASN A 227 -5.54 6.16 -30.79
N THR A 228 -6.03 4.91 -30.81
CA THR A 228 -5.51 3.86 -29.91
C THR A 228 -4.01 3.61 -30.11
N THR A 229 -3.52 3.65 -31.35
CA THR A 229 -2.08 3.50 -31.62
C THR A 229 -1.28 4.68 -31.10
N LEU A 230 -1.79 5.90 -31.24
CA LEU A 230 -1.15 7.11 -30.71
C LEU A 230 -1.16 7.12 -29.18
N GLU A 231 -2.26 6.73 -28.55
CA GLU A 231 -2.40 6.57 -27.10
C GLU A 231 -1.36 5.55 -26.58
N MET A 232 -1.25 4.37 -27.19
CA MET A 232 -0.22 3.39 -26.82
C MET A 232 1.20 3.92 -26.99
N GLN A 233 1.48 4.69 -28.04
CA GLN A 233 2.79 5.31 -28.25
C GLN A 233 3.10 6.38 -27.20
N LEU A 234 2.11 7.20 -26.84
CA LEU A 234 2.24 8.21 -25.80
C LEU A 234 2.44 7.58 -24.42
N GLU A 235 1.70 6.52 -24.09
CA GLU A 235 1.90 5.77 -22.85
C GLU A 235 3.31 5.17 -22.79
N ARG A 236 3.77 4.54 -23.88
CA ARG A 236 5.12 3.98 -23.94
C ARG A 236 6.19 5.06 -23.72
N ARG A 237 6.03 6.23 -24.33
CA ARG A 237 6.95 7.37 -24.18
C ARG A 237 6.90 7.96 -22.76
N ALA A 238 5.71 8.10 -22.20
CA ALA A 238 5.53 8.56 -20.82
C ALA A 238 6.22 7.61 -19.82
N LEU A 239 6.15 6.29 -20.03
CA LEU A 239 6.88 5.30 -19.23
C LEU A 239 8.41 5.42 -19.36
N GLN A 240 8.92 5.93 -20.48
CA GLN A 240 10.33 6.23 -20.69
C GLN A 240 10.77 7.59 -20.12
N GLY A 241 9.81 8.37 -19.59
CA GLY A 241 10.06 9.67 -19.00
C GLY A 241 9.98 10.84 -19.99
N ASP A 242 9.40 10.65 -21.18
CA ASP A 242 9.10 11.77 -22.07
C ASP A 242 8.03 12.68 -21.46
N TYR A 243 8.17 13.99 -21.69
CA TYR A 243 7.26 14.99 -21.15
C TYR A 243 7.00 16.11 -22.17
N ASP A 244 5.85 16.77 -22.03
CA ASP A 244 5.46 17.91 -22.84
C ASP A 244 6.19 19.18 -22.35
N GLN A 245 7.06 19.75 -23.19
CA GLN A 245 7.88 20.93 -22.86
C GLN A 245 7.05 22.19 -22.65
N SER A 246 5.83 22.26 -23.20
CA SER A 246 4.94 23.41 -23.02
C SER A 246 4.28 23.44 -21.64
N LYS A 247 4.11 22.28 -21.01
CA LYS A 247 3.42 22.11 -19.71
C LYS A 247 4.38 21.81 -18.56
N THR A 248 5.48 21.13 -18.85
CA THR A 248 6.36 20.56 -17.82
C THR A 248 7.80 20.98 -18.08
N LYS A 249 8.41 21.65 -17.09
CA LYS A 249 9.84 21.98 -17.09
C LYS A 249 10.54 21.11 -16.05
N VAL A 250 11.52 20.32 -16.48
CA VAL A 250 12.32 19.49 -15.59
C VAL A 250 13.45 20.32 -15.01
N LEU A 251 13.53 20.36 -13.68
CA LEU A 251 14.58 21.04 -12.92
C LEU A 251 15.34 20.02 -12.08
N HIS A 252 16.65 20.25 -11.92
CA HIS A 252 17.50 19.49 -11.02
C HIS A 252 18.54 20.43 -10.41
N MET A 253 19.11 20.04 -9.27
CA MET A 253 20.16 20.84 -8.65
C MET A 253 21.41 20.86 -9.54
N THR A 254 21.98 22.04 -9.76
CA THR A 254 23.25 22.19 -10.50
C THR A 254 24.37 21.39 -9.83
N LEU A 255 24.41 21.41 -8.50
CA LEU A 255 25.24 20.55 -7.67
C LEU A 255 24.41 19.32 -7.28
N ASN A 256 24.57 18.23 -8.03
CA ASN A 256 23.92 16.96 -7.75
C ASN A 256 24.99 15.85 -7.65
N PRO A 257 24.66 14.70 -7.01
CA PRO A 257 25.63 13.62 -6.84
C PRO A 257 26.26 13.15 -8.16
N THR A 258 25.50 13.13 -9.26
CA THR A 258 26.00 12.76 -10.59
C THR A 258 27.00 13.79 -11.14
N SER A 259 26.77 15.09 -10.95
CA SER A 259 27.70 16.14 -11.39
C SER A 259 28.99 16.11 -10.60
N VAL A 260 28.92 15.86 -9.29
CA VAL A 260 30.09 15.65 -8.42
C VAL A 260 30.87 14.40 -8.83
N ALA A 261 30.20 13.27 -9.10
CA ALA A 261 30.85 12.04 -9.54
C ALA A 261 31.55 12.22 -10.89
N LYS A 262 30.89 12.88 -11.86
CA LYS A 262 31.50 13.22 -13.16
C LYS A 262 32.72 14.13 -13.00
N GLN A 263 32.67 15.09 -12.07
CA GLN A 263 33.78 15.99 -11.80
C GLN A 263 34.98 15.23 -11.20
N ARG A 264 34.75 14.38 -10.19
CA ARG A 264 35.79 13.52 -9.62
C ARG A 264 36.42 12.60 -10.66
N GLN A 265 35.60 11.99 -11.52
CA GLN A 265 36.10 11.14 -12.60
C GLN A 265 37.00 11.92 -13.58
N ARG A 266 36.66 13.18 -13.87
CA ARG A 266 37.54 14.05 -14.68
C ARG A 266 38.84 14.34 -13.97
N GLU A 267 38.80 14.73 -12.70
CA GLU A 267 39.99 15.00 -11.90
C GLU A 267 40.90 13.78 -11.78
N GLU A 268 40.34 12.59 -11.58
CA GLU A 268 41.10 11.33 -11.56
C GLU A 268 41.73 11.03 -12.92
N ARG A 269 40.99 11.19 -14.01
CA ARG A 269 41.54 11.03 -15.36
C ARG A 269 42.67 12.01 -15.63
N ASP A 270 42.50 13.27 -15.25
CA ASP A 270 43.48 14.31 -15.48
C ASP A 270 44.75 14.04 -14.63
N ARG A 271 44.61 13.62 -13.37
CA ARG A 271 45.73 13.15 -12.53
C ARG A 271 46.45 11.94 -13.13
N LEU A 272 45.71 10.94 -13.60
CA LEU A 272 46.30 9.77 -14.25
C LEU A 272 47.04 10.16 -15.52
N GLN A 273 46.52 11.14 -16.28
CA GLN A 273 47.17 11.65 -17.46
C GLN A 273 48.48 12.37 -17.12
N GLU A 274 48.47 13.24 -16.10
CA GLU A 274 49.67 13.90 -15.59
C GLU A 274 50.73 12.88 -15.11
N GLU A 275 50.32 11.85 -14.38
CA GLU A 275 51.22 10.78 -13.94
C GLU A 275 51.79 9.99 -15.13
N CYS A 276 50.96 9.67 -16.13
CA CYS A 276 51.41 9.01 -17.35
C CYS A 276 52.41 9.88 -18.11
N GLU A 277 52.18 11.18 -18.23
CA GLU A 277 53.09 12.12 -18.88
C GLU A 277 54.41 12.24 -18.10
N ARG A 278 54.34 12.32 -16.77
CA ARG A 278 55.51 12.32 -15.90
C ARG A 278 56.34 11.04 -16.04
N LEU A 279 55.69 9.88 -15.99
CA LEU A 279 56.35 8.57 -16.14
C LEU A 279 56.96 8.42 -17.54
N ARG A 280 56.25 8.86 -18.59
CA ARG A 280 56.81 8.90 -19.96
C ARG A 280 58.04 9.79 -20.03
N GLY A 281 58.03 10.97 -19.42
CA GLY A 281 59.18 11.86 -19.34
C GLY A 281 60.37 11.21 -18.64
N LEU A 282 60.12 10.54 -17.52
CA LEU A 282 61.14 9.82 -16.77
C LEU A 282 61.74 8.64 -17.55
N LEU A 283 60.91 7.84 -18.21
CA LEU A 283 61.37 6.76 -19.09
C LEU A 283 62.22 7.31 -20.23
N LEU A 284 61.80 8.40 -20.87
CA LEU A 284 62.59 9.06 -21.92
C LEU A 284 63.97 9.54 -21.40
N THR A 285 64.06 10.03 -20.17
CA THR A 285 65.36 10.38 -19.58
C THR A 285 66.21 9.15 -19.31
N LEU A 286 65.62 8.07 -18.76
CA LEU A 286 66.30 6.81 -18.46
C LEU A 286 66.79 6.09 -19.73
N GLU A 287 66.03 6.15 -20.82
CA GLU A 287 66.41 5.60 -22.12
C GLU A 287 67.54 6.40 -22.77
N ARG A 288 67.59 7.73 -22.54
CA ARG A 288 68.64 8.61 -23.04
C ARG A 288 69.90 8.59 -22.18
N SER A 289 69.78 8.33 -20.88
CA SER A 289 70.89 8.19 -19.94
C SER A 289 70.87 6.79 -19.33
N SER A 290 71.78 5.92 -19.75
CA SER A 290 71.94 4.55 -19.22
C SER A 290 72.33 4.48 -17.72
N SER A 291 72.39 5.61 -17.02
CA SER A 291 72.53 5.71 -15.57
C SER A 291 71.21 6.18 -14.96
N VAL A 292 70.70 5.42 -14.00
CA VAL A 292 69.53 5.74 -13.17
C VAL A 292 69.67 7.17 -12.60
N PRO A 293 68.80 8.13 -12.96
CA PRO A 293 68.83 9.46 -12.39
C PRO A 293 68.52 9.38 -10.89
N THR A 294 69.37 10.00 -10.08
CA THR A 294 69.28 10.10 -8.61
C THR A 294 67.97 10.75 -8.12
N ASP A 295 67.22 11.39 -9.02
CA ASP A 295 65.87 11.94 -8.77
C ASP A 295 64.76 10.88 -8.65
N LEU A 296 65.04 9.60 -8.92
CA LEU A 296 64.06 8.51 -8.78
C LEU A 296 63.69 8.20 -7.32
N GLU A 297 64.50 8.60 -6.34
CA GLU A 297 64.16 8.43 -4.91
C GLU A 297 63.23 9.55 -4.39
N ALA A 298 63.12 10.68 -5.09
CA ALA A 298 62.36 11.84 -4.60
C ALA A 298 60.90 11.90 -5.12
N VAL A 299 60.55 11.15 -6.17
CA VAL A 299 59.28 11.33 -6.91
C VAL A 299 58.35 10.12 -6.85
N ALA A 300 58.78 8.99 -6.28
CA ALA A 300 57.82 8.07 -5.67
C ALA A 300 57.26 8.80 -4.45
N GLY A 301 55.94 8.87 -4.26
CA GLY A 301 55.29 9.42 -3.07
C GLY A 301 55.59 8.60 -1.81
N LEU A 302 56.87 8.40 -1.51
CA LEU A 302 57.38 7.96 -0.25
C LEU A 302 57.13 9.13 0.72
N PRO A 303 56.53 8.87 1.90
CA PRO A 303 56.35 9.89 2.92
C PRO A 303 57.69 10.62 3.11
N SER A 304 57.62 11.95 3.24
CA SER A 304 58.78 12.83 3.40
C SER A 304 59.80 12.15 4.33
N SER A 305 61.09 12.12 3.97
CA SER A 305 62.14 11.50 4.81
C SER A 305 62.06 11.92 6.30
N LYS A 306 61.54 13.14 6.55
CA LYS A 306 61.21 13.65 7.89
C LYS A 306 60.02 12.94 8.55
N GLU A 307 58.94 12.70 7.83
CA GLU A 307 57.76 11.96 8.28
C GLU A 307 58.09 10.48 8.56
N VAL A 308 58.92 9.84 7.73
CA VAL A 308 59.42 8.48 7.99
C VAL A 308 60.28 8.43 9.27
N ALA A 309 61.14 9.42 9.48
CA ALA A 309 61.96 9.51 10.69
C ALA A 309 61.10 9.76 11.95
N GLU A 310 60.05 10.57 11.84
CA GLU A 310 59.10 10.81 12.94
C GLU A 310 58.26 9.57 13.25
N LEU A 311 57.75 8.87 12.24
CA LEU A 311 57.00 7.62 12.42
C LEU A 311 57.88 6.52 13.02
N ARG A 312 59.15 6.39 12.59
CA ARG A 312 60.11 5.45 13.20
C ARG A 312 60.35 5.76 14.67
N LYS A 313 60.56 7.04 15.02
CA LYS A 313 60.69 7.46 16.43
C LYS A 313 59.41 7.16 17.22
N GLN A 314 58.24 7.32 16.63
CA GLN A 314 56.98 6.97 17.29
C GLN A 314 56.87 5.46 17.54
N VAL A 315 57.23 4.64 16.55
CA VAL A 315 57.28 3.16 16.69
C VAL A 315 58.26 2.76 17.78
N GLU A 316 59.50 3.26 17.76
CA GLU A 316 60.50 2.99 18.79
C GLU A 316 60.00 3.42 20.19
N SER A 317 59.33 4.58 20.28
CA SER A 317 58.77 5.05 21.54
C SER A 317 57.63 4.16 22.04
N ALA A 318 56.80 3.62 21.13
CA ALA A 318 55.69 2.73 21.46
C ALA A 318 56.19 1.34 21.84
N GLU A 319 57.20 0.82 21.15
CA GLU A 319 57.88 -0.43 21.49
C GLU A 319 58.53 -0.34 22.88
N LEU A 320 59.22 0.77 23.17
CA LEU A 320 59.81 1.00 24.48
C LEU A 320 58.74 1.10 25.58
N LYS A 321 57.60 1.75 25.31
CA LYS A 321 56.46 1.79 26.25
C LYS A 321 55.90 0.39 26.49
N ASN A 322 55.73 -0.42 25.45
CA ASN A 322 55.26 -1.79 25.56
C ASN A 322 56.25 -2.68 26.33
N GLN A 323 57.55 -2.49 26.13
CA GLN A 323 58.58 -3.20 26.88
C GLN A 323 58.54 -2.86 28.37
N ARG A 324 58.49 -1.56 28.71
CA ARG A 324 58.33 -1.11 30.10
C ARG A 324 57.03 -1.63 30.73
N LEU A 325 55.94 -1.68 29.98
CA LEU A 325 54.67 -2.21 30.47
C LEU A 325 54.77 -3.70 30.79
N LYS A 326 55.47 -4.49 29.94
CA LYS A 326 55.75 -5.91 30.21
C LYS A 326 56.61 -6.09 31.47
N GLU A 327 57.64 -5.26 31.65
CA GLU A 327 58.50 -5.29 32.85
C GLU A 327 57.71 -4.96 34.12
N VAL A 328 56.88 -3.93 34.09
CA VAL A 328 56.00 -3.57 35.23
C VAL A 328 55.00 -4.69 35.52
N PHE A 329 54.39 -5.28 34.49
CA PHE A 329 53.46 -6.40 34.67
C PHE A 329 54.16 -7.61 35.30
N GLN A 330 55.34 -7.99 34.81
CA GLN A 330 56.12 -9.07 35.38
C GLN A 330 56.50 -8.80 36.84
N SER A 331 56.95 -7.58 37.14
CA SER A 331 57.28 -7.16 38.50
C SER A 331 56.06 -7.24 39.43
N LYS A 332 54.89 -6.77 38.98
CA LYS A 332 53.64 -6.82 39.75
C LYS A 332 53.13 -8.23 39.98
N ILE A 333 53.21 -9.11 38.98
CA ILE A 333 52.85 -10.53 39.15
C ILE A 333 53.81 -11.23 40.10
N GLN A 334 55.11 -10.94 40.05
CA GLN A 334 56.09 -11.49 41.01
C GLN A 334 55.85 -10.98 42.42
N GLU A 335 55.55 -9.69 42.59
CA GLU A 335 55.15 -9.10 43.88
C GLU A 335 53.91 -9.80 44.45
N PHE A 336 52.88 -10.00 43.62
CA PHE A 336 51.67 -10.71 44.00
C PHE A 336 51.94 -12.18 44.37
N ARG A 337 52.70 -12.92 43.55
CA ARG A 337 53.09 -14.31 43.85
C ARG A 337 53.86 -14.41 45.16
N LYS A 338 54.78 -13.48 45.44
CA LYS A 338 55.52 -13.44 46.70
C LYS A 338 54.61 -13.16 47.89
N ALA A 339 53.66 -12.24 47.74
CA ALA A 339 52.66 -11.96 48.77
C ALA A 339 51.77 -13.19 49.04
N CYS A 340 51.23 -13.82 47.99
CA CYS A 340 50.43 -15.04 48.11
C CYS A 340 51.22 -16.18 48.78
N TYR A 341 52.47 -16.39 48.38
CA TYR A 341 53.34 -17.40 48.98
C TYR A 341 53.55 -17.15 50.48
N THR A 342 53.80 -15.89 50.86
CA THR A 342 54.02 -15.53 52.26
C THR A 342 52.75 -15.63 53.11
N LEU A 343 51.59 -15.28 52.55
CA LEU A 343 50.31 -15.25 53.28
C LEU A 343 49.63 -16.62 53.37
N THR A 344 49.68 -17.39 52.29
CA THR A 344 48.92 -18.66 52.17
C THR A 344 49.81 -19.89 52.25
N GLY A 345 51.14 -19.73 52.18
CA GLY A 345 52.08 -20.84 52.11
C GLY A 345 52.18 -21.51 50.74
N TYR A 346 51.43 -21.06 49.72
CA TYR A 346 51.46 -21.67 48.38
C TYR A 346 52.08 -20.76 47.32
N GLN A 347 53.07 -21.31 46.61
CA GLN A 347 53.63 -20.69 45.41
C GLN A 347 52.82 -21.13 44.20
N VAL A 348 52.22 -20.16 43.50
CA VAL A 348 51.37 -20.40 42.33
C VAL A 348 52.12 -20.03 41.05
N ASP A 349 52.46 -21.04 40.26
CA ASP A 349 53.14 -20.90 38.97
C ASP A 349 52.25 -21.35 37.81
N VAL A 350 52.30 -20.61 36.70
CA VAL A 350 51.56 -20.94 35.48
C VAL A 350 52.46 -21.80 34.60
N THR A 351 52.05 -23.04 34.29
CA THR A 351 52.87 -23.99 33.52
C THR A 351 52.58 -23.91 32.02
N THR A 352 51.36 -24.29 31.63
CA THR A 352 50.84 -24.29 30.25
C THR A 352 49.49 -23.59 30.24
N GLU A 353 48.90 -23.35 29.05
CA GLU A 353 47.64 -22.61 28.93
C GLU A 353 46.55 -23.18 29.85
N GLY A 354 46.17 -22.39 30.86
CA GLY A 354 45.12 -22.73 31.82
C GLY A 354 45.50 -23.73 32.92
N GLN A 355 46.79 -24.01 33.13
CA GLN A 355 47.27 -24.88 34.22
C GLN A 355 48.09 -24.10 35.27
N TYR A 356 47.76 -24.33 36.54
CA TYR A 356 48.36 -23.70 37.70
C TYR A 356 49.01 -24.74 38.59
N ARG A 357 50.33 -24.66 38.76
CA ARG A 357 51.11 -25.46 39.67
C ARG A 357 51.19 -24.77 41.03
N LEU A 358 50.79 -25.47 42.08
CA LEU A 358 50.88 -25.04 43.46
C LEU A 358 51.97 -25.86 44.15
N THR A 359 52.95 -25.16 44.72
CA THR A 359 54.00 -25.75 45.55
C THR A 359 53.84 -25.21 46.97
N SER A 360 53.74 -26.10 47.95
CA SER A 360 53.63 -25.71 49.36
C SER A 360 54.97 -25.27 49.92
N GLN A 361 54.97 -24.27 50.81
CA GLN A 361 56.12 -23.86 51.61
C GLN A 361 56.65 -25.01 52.49
N TYR A 362 55.75 -25.89 52.92
CA TYR A 362 56.02 -27.02 53.81
C TYR A 362 56.12 -28.34 53.03
N ALA A 363 56.42 -28.30 51.73
CA ALA A 363 56.60 -29.49 50.90
C ALA A 363 57.77 -30.35 51.41
N GLU A 364 57.55 -31.67 51.56
CA GLU A 364 58.57 -32.62 52.02
C GLU A 364 59.64 -32.86 50.94
N HIS A 365 59.23 -32.86 49.67
CA HIS A 365 60.12 -32.97 48.52
C HIS A 365 59.94 -31.82 47.52
N LYS A 366 61.02 -31.45 46.83
CA LYS A 366 60.99 -30.38 45.80
C LYS A 366 60.10 -30.70 44.59
N ALA A 367 59.74 -31.98 44.41
CA ALA A 367 58.85 -32.44 43.36
C ALA A 367 57.36 -32.39 43.77
N ASP A 368 57.07 -32.19 45.06
CA ASP A 368 55.71 -32.20 45.58
C ASP A 368 54.96 -30.95 45.13
N CYS A 369 54.04 -31.16 44.19
CA CYS A 369 53.22 -30.09 43.66
C CYS A 369 51.82 -30.60 43.33
N LEU A 370 50.86 -29.69 43.46
CA LEU A 370 49.50 -29.88 42.98
C LEU A 370 49.34 -29.12 41.67
N VAL A 371 48.63 -29.69 40.71
CA VAL A 371 48.36 -29.01 39.45
C VAL A 371 46.86 -28.86 39.28
N PHE A 372 46.39 -27.64 39.16
CA PHE A 372 44.99 -27.32 38.88
C PHE A 372 44.83 -26.85 37.45
N LYS A 373 43.76 -27.29 36.77
CA LYS A 373 43.40 -26.85 35.43
C LYS A 373 42.11 -26.03 35.50
N ALA A 374 42.13 -24.83 34.92
CA ALA A 374 40.94 -24.03 34.75
C ALA A 374 39.99 -24.71 33.74
N THR A 375 38.75 -24.96 34.16
CA THR A 375 37.68 -25.57 33.35
C THR A 375 36.53 -24.58 33.17
N GLY A 376 36.18 -24.29 31.91
CA GLY A 376 35.07 -23.39 31.52
C GLY A 376 35.52 -22.11 30.79
N PRO A 377 34.59 -21.40 30.11
CA PRO A 377 34.89 -20.24 29.25
C PRO A 377 35.38 -19.01 30.02
N SER A 378 35.20 -18.96 31.34
CA SER A 378 35.56 -17.85 32.22
C SER A 378 36.68 -18.19 33.22
N GLY A 379 37.24 -19.40 33.17
CA GLY A 379 38.25 -19.87 34.14
C GLY A 379 37.77 -19.95 35.60
N SER A 380 36.45 -19.91 35.84
CA SER A 380 35.87 -19.79 37.19
C SER A 380 35.86 -21.09 37.99
N LYS A 381 35.95 -22.25 37.33
CA LYS A 381 36.08 -23.55 38.01
C LYS A 381 37.49 -24.10 37.80
N MET A 382 38.07 -24.65 38.86
CA MET A 382 39.40 -25.25 38.86
C MET A 382 39.26 -26.73 39.17
N GLN A 383 39.91 -27.58 38.38
CA GLN A 383 39.91 -29.04 38.57
C GLN A 383 41.32 -29.50 38.92
N LEU A 384 41.47 -30.30 39.97
CA LEU A 384 42.74 -30.91 40.34
C LEU A 384 43.11 -32.00 39.31
N LEU A 385 44.34 -31.94 38.80
CA LEU A 385 44.97 -32.99 38.01
C LEU A 385 45.77 -33.91 38.93
N GLU A 386 45.75 -35.20 38.61
CA GLU A 386 46.51 -36.20 39.37
C GLU A 386 48.02 -35.97 39.22
N THR A 387 48.67 -35.69 40.34
CA THR A 387 50.14 -35.67 40.51
C THR A 387 50.59 -36.75 41.48
N GLU A 388 51.89 -37.07 41.51
CA GLU A 388 52.46 -38.03 42.48
C GLU A 388 52.15 -37.61 43.92
N PHE A 389 52.21 -36.31 44.21
CA PHE A 389 51.84 -35.75 45.50
C PHE A 389 50.33 -35.81 45.79
N SER A 390 49.46 -35.62 44.79
CA SER A 390 48.01 -35.77 45.01
C SER A 390 47.63 -37.20 45.45
N ARG A 391 48.42 -38.21 45.05
CA ARG A 391 48.20 -39.61 45.44
C ARG A 391 48.57 -39.90 46.90
N SER A 392 49.35 -39.04 47.55
CA SER A 392 49.74 -39.23 48.96
C SER A 392 48.69 -38.68 49.94
N VAL A 393 47.73 -37.88 49.47
CA VAL A 393 46.67 -37.26 50.29
C VAL A 393 45.25 -37.54 49.80
N PRO A 394 44.87 -38.80 49.51
CA PRO A 394 43.55 -39.13 48.95
C PRO A 394 42.40 -38.81 49.91
N GLU A 395 42.59 -39.01 51.22
CA GLU A 395 41.58 -38.75 52.24
C GLU A 395 41.16 -37.27 52.30
N LEU A 396 42.15 -36.37 52.19
CA LEU A 396 41.90 -34.92 52.18
C LEU A 396 41.21 -34.48 50.89
N ILE A 397 41.54 -35.09 49.76
CA ILE A 397 40.91 -34.83 48.46
C ILE A 397 39.44 -35.29 48.50
N GLU A 398 39.16 -36.49 48.97
CA GLU A 398 37.80 -37.02 49.04
C GLU A 398 36.90 -36.17 49.95
N LEU A 399 37.38 -35.81 51.14
CA LEU A 399 36.59 -35.03 52.08
C LEU A 399 36.39 -33.58 51.63
N HIS A 400 37.44 -32.87 51.21
CA HIS A 400 37.34 -31.42 50.97
C HIS A 400 37.05 -31.05 49.52
N LEU A 401 37.52 -31.83 48.54
CA LEU A 401 37.29 -31.56 47.11
C LEU A 401 36.07 -32.30 46.56
N LEU A 402 35.80 -33.54 46.96
CA LEU A 402 34.64 -34.29 46.45
C LEU A 402 33.36 -34.07 47.27
N GLN A 403 33.43 -34.16 48.60
CA GLN A 403 32.23 -34.02 49.45
C GLN A 403 31.86 -32.55 49.70
N GLN A 404 32.85 -31.69 50.00
CA GLN A 404 32.62 -30.28 50.35
C GLN A 404 32.73 -29.31 49.16
N ASP A 405 33.22 -29.77 48.00
CA ASP A 405 33.43 -28.97 46.77
C ASP A 405 34.17 -27.63 47.02
N SER A 406 35.18 -27.62 47.90
CA SER A 406 35.87 -26.40 48.34
C SER A 406 37.39 -26.52 48.28
N ILE A 407 37.98 -25.93 47.25
CA ILE A 407 39.44 -25.83 47.10
C ILE A 407 40.10 -25.04 48.25
N PRO A 408 39.56 -23.90 48.71
CA PRO A 408 40.14 -23.21 49.87
C PRO A 408 40.15 -24.06 51.14
N ALA A 409 39.10 -24.85 51.39
CA ALA A 409 39.06 -25.76 52.54
C ALA A 409 40.13 -26.85 52.41
N PHE A 410 40.25 -27.45 51.22
CA PHE A 410 41.29 -28.44 50.94
C PHE A 410 42.71 -27.91 51.16
N LEU A 411 43.05 -26.76 50.57
CA LEU A 411 44.40 -26.19 50.69
C LEU A 411 44.73 -25.76 52.13
N SER A 412 43.72 -25.29 52.88
CA SER A 412 43.92 -24.92 54.30
C SER A 412 44.21 -26.15 55.15
N SER A 413 43.39 -27.21 55.03
CA SER A 413 43.60 -28.47 55.74
C SER A 413 44.93 -29.14 55.38
N LEU A 414 45.29 -29.12 54.09
CA LEU A 414 46.56 -29.64 53.61
C LEU A 414 47.76 -28.85 54.16
N THR A 415 47.64 -27.53 54.27
CA THR A 415 48.70 -26.69 54.86
C THR A 415 48.94 -27.04 56.32
N LEU A 416 47.87 -27.22 57.10
CA LEU A 416 47.95 -27.61 58.51
C LEU A 416 48.57 -29.01 58.67
N GLU A 417 48.20 -29.95 57.80
CA GLU A 417 48.76 -31.31 57.79
C GLU A 417 50.25 -31.30 57.45
N LEU A 418 50.66 -30.61 56.38
CA LEU A 418 52.08 -30.49 56.00
C LEU A 418 52.90 -29.78 57.07
N PHE A 419 52.34 -28.74 57.69
CA PHE A 419 52.99 -28.05 58.80
C PHE A 419 53.15 -28.95 60.03
N SER A 420 52.12 -29.75 60.37
CA SER A 420 52.18 -30.75 61.45
C SER A 420 53.31 -31.75 61.18
N ARG A 421 53.38 -32.32 59.97
CA ARG A 421 54.44 -33.27 59.57
C ARG A 421 55.84 -32.67 59.61
N GLN A 422 55.99 -31.40 59.27
CA GLN A 422 57.27 -30.72 59.34
C GLN A 422 57.70 -30.38 60.78
N THR A 423 56.74 -30.22 61.70
CA THR A 423 56.98 -29.88 63.11
C THR A 423 57.04 -31.11 64.03
N THR A 424 56.59 -32.28 63.57
CA THR A 424 56.88 -33.57 64.18
C THR A 424 58.32 -33.99 63.91
N ALA A 425 59.25 -33.36 64.63
CA ALA A 425 60.62 -33.84 64.84
C ALA A 425 60.72 -34.64 66.14
#